data_AF-A0A847I291-F1
#
_entry.id   AF-A0A847I291-F1
#
_cell.length_a   1.000
_cell.length_b   1.000
_cell.length_c   1.000
_cell.angle_alpha   90.00
_cell.angle_beta   90.00
_cell.angle_gamma   90.00
#
_symmetry.space_group_name_H-M   'P 1'
#
loop_
_entity.id
_entity.type
_entity.pdbx_description
1 polymer ?
#
loop_
_entity_poly.entity_id
_entity_poly.type
_entity_poly.pdbx_seq_one_letter_code
_entity_poly.pdbx_strand_id
1 'polypeptide(L)'
;MEEKAAVTFQSPALGAAPDHLLAHLRLKRAFLRTLVISLTTCALVAVGALLLGTFNETTAKVLTTLGALAVHSGAAMFCAGTLEHRRWPKLSAAGLILFAVSFCVLITCIWWPGWFDEPTIRAILTFGTLAGFYILAIPSADLWERRTRRVLAGAGLLVCAAAFLMVLACIWATVSCNVEFAKATGIAIVIAFSVAHTSLLVRVPAGRGADWLLMVALGCVWLLAAMASASIAWGIDEEFWYRWLGAVGVLGACSSFALLIMAKLRQVGKVANLQSAAARVELRCPRCTTLQTVDAGAARCNACGLKFRIEIEEPRCAKCDYLLWQLPQRRCPECGTEF
;
A
#
# COMPACT_ATOMS: atom_id res chain seq x y z
N MET A 1 -67.28 22.22 11.11
CA MET A 1 -66.16 23.17 11.21
C MET A 1 -64.99 22.43 11.85
N GLU A 2 -64.21 21.71 11.03
CA GLU A 2 -62.98 21.06 11.48
C GLU A 2 -61.83 22.01 11.21
N GLU A 3 -61.33 22.61 12.28
CA GLU A 3 -60.19 23.50 12.30
C GLU A 3 -58.92 22.68 12.04
N LYS A 4 -58.47 22.65 10.79
CA LYS A 4 -57.16 22.10 10.40
C LYS A 4 -56.07 22.97 11.04
N ALA A 5 -55.70 22.63 12.27
CA ALA A 5 -54.51 23.16 12.92
C ALA A 5 -53.28 22.84 12.06
N ALA A 6 -52.78 23.84 11.34
CA ALA A 6 -51.51 23.79 10.66
C ALA A 6 -50.41 23.65 11.72
N VAL A 7 -50.04 22.40 12.01
CA VAL A 7 -48.86 22.09 12.82
C VAL A 7 -47.65 22.49 11.98
N THR A 8 -47.14 23.70 12.21
CA THR A 8 -45.87 24.17 11.66
C THR A 8 -44.78 23.30 12.26
N PHE A 9 -44.38 22.25 11.54
CA PHE A 9 -43.28 21.38 11.92
C PHE A 9 -41.98 22.19 11.86
N GLN A 10 -41.56 22.77 12.99
CA GLN A 10 -40.19 23.23 13.16
C GLN A 10 -39.31 22.00 13.00
N SER A 11 -38.62 21.90 11.86
CA SER A 11 -37.59 20.88 11.67
C SER A 11 -36.61 21.02 12.84
N PRO A 12 -36.43 19.98 13.68
CA PRO A 12 -35.46 20.04 14.75
C PRO A 12 -34.12 20.37 14.12
N ALA A 13 -33.44 21.38 14.68
CA ALA A 13 -32.15 21.86 14.21
C ALA A 13 -31.28 20.64 13.88
N LEU A 14 -30.98 20.50 12.59
CA LEU A 14 -30.17 19.46 12.01
C LEU A 14 -28.95 19.29 12.93
N GLY A 15 -28.91 18.20 13.70
CA GLY A 15 -27.83 17.98 14.65
C GLY A 15 -26.54 18.00 13.85
N ALA A 16 -25.75 19.08 14.01
CA ALA A 16 -24.55 19.31 13.25
C ALA A 16 -23.76 17.99 13.20
N ALA A 17 -23.54 17.46 12.00
CA ALA A 17 -22.62 16.35 11.82
C ALA A 17 -21.34 16.74 12.60
N PRO A 18 -20.83 15.87 13.50
CA PRO A 18 -19.91 16.31 14.54
C PRO A 18 -18.72 17.01 13.88
N ASP A 19 -18.62 18.33 14.07
CA ASP A 19 -17.63 19.20 13.40
C ASP A 19 -16.20 18.63 13.48
N HIS A 20 -15.95 17.85 14.53
CA HIS A 20 -14.73 17.11 14.79
C HIS A 20 -14.33 16.10 13.68
N LEU A 21 -15.29 15.45 13.01
CA LEU A 21 -14.98 14.48 11.94
C LEU A 21 -14.60 15.19 10.64
N LEU A 22 -15.33 16.27 10.28
CA LEU A 22 -14.98 17.11 9.13
C LEU A 22 -13.62 17.79 9.33
N ALA A 23 -13.34 18.27 10.54
CA ALA A 23 -12.04 18.80 10.92
C ALA A 23 -10.92 17.74 10.75
N HIS A 24 -11.15 16.51 11.19
CA HIS A 24 -10.20 15.40 11.03
C HIS A 24 -9.93 15.06 9.56
N LEU A 25 -10.96 15.03 8.71
CA LEU A 25 -10.81 14.79 7.27
C LEU A 25 -10.06 15.94 6.56
N ARG A 26 -10.33 17.19 6.94
CA ARG A 26 -9.59 18.37 6.44
C ARG A 26 -8.11 18.31 6.84
N LEU A 27 -7.83 17.96 8.10
CA LEU A 27 -6.46 17.79 8.60
C LEU A 27 -5.73 16.67 7.86
N LYS A 28 -6.36 15.50 7.68
CA LYS A 28 -5.79 14.39 6.90
C LYS A 28 -5.47 14.81 5.46
N ARG A 29 -6.35 15.58 4.82
CA ARG A 29 -6.13 16.07 3.45
C ARG A 29 -4.97 17.07 3.39
N ALA A 30 -4.89 18.00 4.34
CA ALA A 30 -3.79 18.95 4.44
C ALA A 30 -2.46 18.21 4.66
N PHE A 31 -2.42 17.30 5.63
CA PHE A 31 -1.25 16.47 5.93
C PHE A 31 -0.76 15.69 4.71
N LEU A 32 -1.65 15.00 4.00
CA LEU A 32 -1.28 14.24 2.80
C LEU A 32 -0.75 15.14 1.67
N ARG A 33 -1.29 16.36 1.50
CA ARG A 33 -0.76 17.32 0.52
C ARG A 33 0.63 17.80 0.90
N THR A 34 0.84 18.16 2.17
CA THR A 34 2.15 18.57 2.68
C THR A 34 3.17 17.44 2.54
N LEU A 35 2.76 16.19 2.78
CA LEU A 35 3.61 15.01 2.61
C LEU A 35 4.05 14.84 1.15
N VAL A 36 3.14 15.00 0.18
CA VAL A 36 3.49 14.93 -1.25
C VAL A 36 4.49 16.02 -1.61
N ILE A 37 4.25 17.26 -1.19
CA ILE A 37 5.15 18.39 -1.46
C ILE A 37 6.53 18.08 -0.86
N SER A 38 6.60 17.70 0.42
CA SER A 38 7.84 17.34 1.09
C SER A 38 8.61 16.21 0.38
N LEU A 39 7.90 15.16 -0.04
CA LEU A 39 8.50 14.06 -0.79
C LEU A 39 9.05 14.52 -2.14
N THR A 40 8.33 15.38 -2.87
CA THR A 40 8.81 15.93 -4.15
C THR A 40 10.04 16.82 -3.96
N THR A 41 10.08 17.65 -2.91
CA THR A 41 11.24 18.49 -2.64
C THR A 41 12.45 17.64 -2.23
N CYS A 42 12.24 16.64 -1.38
CA CYS A 42 13.28 15.69 -0.98
C CYS A 42 13.83 14.92 -2.19
N ALA A 43 12.96 14.49 -3.11
CA ALA A 43 13.35 13.84 -4.35
C ALA A 43 14.27 14.70 -5.22
N LEU A 44 13.89 15.97 -5.43
CA LEU A 44 14.68 16.90 -6.24
C LEU A 44 16.05 17.16 -5.62
N VAL A 45 16.11 17.34 -4.29
CA VAL A 45 17.37 17.52 -3.57
C VAL A 45 18.23 16.27 -3.65
N ALA A 46 17.65 15.08 -3.45
CA ALA A 46 18.37 13.82 -3.55
C ALA A 46 18.93 13.60 -4.96
N VAL A 47 18.13 13.82 -6.00
CA VAL A 47 18.58 13.72 -7.40
C VAL A 47 19.71 14.72 -7.68
N GLY A 48 19.58 15.97 -7.23
CA GLY A 48 20.64 16.98 -7.38
C GLY A 48 21.93 16.58 -6.68
N ALA A 49 21.84 16.08 -5.44
CA ALA A 49 22.99 15.61 -4.69
C ALA A 49 23.67 14.40 -5.35
N LEU A 50 22.89 13.45 -5.87
CA LEU A 50 23.40 12.28 -6.59
C LEU A 50 24.10 12.66 -7.90
N LEU A 51 23.60 13.66 -8.62
CA LEU A 51 24.19 14.07 -9.90
C LEU A 51 25.48 14.88 -9.72
N LEU A 52 25.65 15.58 -8.61
CA LEU A 52 26.76 16.52 -8.37
C LEU A 52 27.82 16.00 -7.39
N GLY A 53 27.50 15.01 -6.55
CA GLY A 53 28.35 14.56 -5.44
C GLY A 53 29.32 13.43 -5.79
N THR A 54 30.45 13.41 -5.10
CA THR A 54 31.38 12.26 -5.06
C THR A 54 30.93 11.29 -3.96
N PHE A 55 30.81 10.01 -4.28
CA PHE A 55 30.47 8.97 -3.32
C PHE A 55 31.71 8.47 -2.57
N ASN A 56 31.73 8.63 -1.24
CA ASN A 56 32.73 7.98 -0.40
C ASN A 56 32.11 6.78 0.36
N GLU A 57 32.96 5.93 0.95
CA GLU A 57 32.53 4.73 1.70
C GLU A 57 31.60 5.08 2.87
N THR A 58 31.85 6.20 3.55
CA THR A 58 31.02 6.68 4.65
C THR A 58 29.61 7.04 4.16
N THR A 59 29.50 7.71 3.01
CA THR A 59 28.25 8.04 2.35
C THR A 59 27.49 6.78 1.96
N ALA A 60 28.17 5.75 1.46
CA ALA A 60 27.56 4.45 1.17
C ALA A 60 27.00 3.78 2.43
N LYS A 61 27.75 3.75 3.54
CA LYS A 61 27.26 3.23 4.84
C LYS A 61 26.05 4.00 5.34
N VAL A 62 26.08 5.34 5.27
CA VAL A 62 24.97 6.21 5.66
C VAL A 62 23.74 6.00 4.78
N LEU A 63 23.91 5.88 3.46
CA LEU A 63 22.80 5.55 2.56
C LEU A 63 22.22 4.17 2.84
N THR A 64 23.07 3.19 3.16
CA THR A 64 22.63 1.83 3.48
C THR A 64 21.83 1.81 4.79
N THR A 65 22.25 2.54 5.82
CA THR A 65 21.50 2.64 7.08
C THR A 65 20.18 3.40 6.90
N LEU A 66 20.16 4.46 6.09
CA LEU A 66 18.93 5.18 5.72
C LEU A 66 17.97 4.30 4.92
N GLY A 67 18.48 3.54 3.95
CA GLY A 67 17.69 2.57 3.18
C GLY A 67 17.10 1.49 4.09
N ALA A 68 17.90 0.92 4.98
CA ALA A 68 17.44 -0.03 5.98
C ALA A 68 16.37 0.56 6.89
N LEU A 69 16.56 1.78 7.39
CA LEU A 69 15.59 2.48 8.22
C LEU A 69 14.28 2.70 7.48
N ALA A 70 14.32 3.08 6.20
CA ALA A 70 13.14 3.28 5.38
C ALA A 70 12.34 1.99 5.22
N VAL A 71 13.00 0.87 4.91
CA VAL A 71 12.36 -0.45 4.78
C VAL A 71 11.73 -0.89 6.10
N HIS A 72 12.46 -0.80 7.21
CA HIS A 72 11.95 -1.20 8.53
C HIS A 72 10.81 -0.29 9.00
N SER A 73 10.87 1.02 8.71
CA SER A 73 9.79 1.96 9.03
C SER A 73 8.52 1.66 8.24
N GLY A 74 8.66 1.31 6.95
CA GLY A 74 7.52 0.89 6.13
C GLY A 74 6.86 -0.40 6.64
N ALA A 75 7.68 -1.39 6.99
CA ALA A 75 7.20 -2.63 7.60
C ALA A 75 6.52 -2.40 8.96
N ALA A 76 7.13 -1.57 9.82
CA ALA A 76 6.57 -1.19 11.11
C ALA A 76 5.23 -0.46 10.97
N MET A 77 5.10 0.45 9.99
CA MET A 77 3.85 1.15 9.71
C MET A 77 2.75 0.18 9.25
N PHE A 78 3.09 -0.83 8.46
CA PHE A 78 2.14 -1.89 8.09
C PHE A 78 1.66 -2.68 9.31
N CYS A 79 2.58 -3.12 10.18
CA CYS A 79 2.25 -3.82 11.43
C CYS A 79 1.45 -2.94 12.41
N ALA A 80 1.74 -1.64 12.48
CA ALA A 80 0.97 -0.71 13.30
C ALA A 80 -0.46 -0.56 12.79
N GLY A 81 -0.66 -0.50 11.47
CA GLY A 81 -1.99 -0.47 10.86
C GLY A 81 -2.80 -1.75 11.14
N THR A 82 -2.18 -2.92 11.10
CA THR A 82 -2.85 -4.18 11.44
C THR A 82 -3.20 -4.26 12.93
N LEU A 83 -2.37 -3.68 13.80
CA LEU A 83 -2.61 -3.57 15.23
C LEU A 83 -3.81 -2.64 15.54
N GLU A 84 -3.89 -1.49 14.86
CA GLU A 84 -4.99 -0.52 15.00
C GLU A 84 -6.34 -1.14 14.65
N HIS A 85 -6.39 -1.93 13.58
CA HIS A 85 -7.61 -2.64 13.17
C HIS A 85 -7.97 -3.86 14.03
N ARG A 86 -7.20 -4.14 15.10
CA ARG A 86 -7.39 -5.28 16.04
C ARG A 86 -7.53 -6.65 15.38
N ARG A 87 -7.16 -6.80 14.12
CA ARG A 87 -7.43 -8.04 13.37
C ARG A 87 -6.52 -9.17 13.87
N TRP A 88 -5.30 -8.86 14.35
CA TRP A 88 -4.32 -9.81 14.92
C TRP A 88 -3.31 -9.10 15.85
N PRO A 89 -3.69 -8.68 17.07
CA PRO A 89 -2.84 -7.79 17.89
C PRO A 89 -1.54 -8.45 18.36
N LYS A 90 -1.59 -9.72 18.77
CA LYS A 90 -0.41 -10.46 19.24
C LYS A 90 0.64 -10.64 18.14
N LEU A 91 0.20 -11.00 16.94
CA LEU A 91 1.07 -11.25 15.79
C LEU A 91 1.69 -9.94 15.27
N SER A 92 0.92 -8.86 15.25
CA SER A 92 1.42 -7.52 14.87
C SER A 92 2.45 -7.00 15.87
N ALA A 93 2.22 -7.19 17.17
CA ALA A 93 3.19 -6.83 18.21
C ALA A 93 4.48 -7.66 18.13
N ALA A 94 4.37 -8.97 17.93
CA ALA A 94 5.54 -9.84 17.73
C ALA A 94 6.34 -9.43 16.49
N GLY A 95 5.65 -9.09 15.39
CA GLY A 95 6.28 -8.56 14.17
C GLY A 95 7.07 -7.27 14.41
N LEU A 96 6.50 -6.31 15.15
CA LEU A 96 7.19 -5.06 15.49
C LEU A 96 8.47 -5.30 16.31
N ILE A 97 8.42 -6.19 17.31
CA ILE A 97 9.60 -6.56 18.11
C ILE A 97 10.66 -7.20 17.21
N LEU A 98 10.25 -8.15 16.36
CA LEU A 98 11.16 -8.84 15.45
C LEU A 98 11.82 -7.88 14.46
N PHE A 99 11.08 -6.90 13.91
CA PHE A 99 11.65 -5.87 13.04
C PHE A 99 12.62 -4.95 13.78
N ALA A 100 12.34 -4.56 15.02
CA ALA A 100 13.26 -3.76 15.82
C ALA A 100 14.58 -4.50 16.08
N VAL A 101 14.51 -5.78 16.46
CA VAL A 101 15.71 -6.63 16.65
C VAL A 101 16.46 -6.80 15.34
N SER A 102 15.77 -7.11 14.24
CA SER A 102 16.35 -7.23 12.90
C SER A 102 17.08 -5.95 12.48
N PHE A 103 16.50 -4.78 12.75
CA PHE A 103 17.12 -3.48 12.44
C PHE A 103 18.40 -3.25 13.24
N CYS A 104 18.39 -3.54 14.55
CA CYS A 104 19.59 -3.43 15.39
C CYS A 104 20.70 -4.35 14.90
N VAL A 105 20.39 -5.61 14.59
CA VAL A 105 21.37 -6.56 14.03
C VAL A 105 21.94 -6.04 12.72
N LEU A 106 21.10 -5.54 11.82
CA LEU A 106 21.53 -5.04 10.53
C LEU A 106 22.39 -3.77 10.65
N ILE A 107 22.07 -2.85 11.56
CA ILE A 107 22.96 -1.71 11.88
C ILE A 107 24.32 -2.21 12.37
N THR A 108 24.33 -3.16 13.31
CA THR A 108 25.59 -3.71 13.83
C THR A 108 26.42 -4.35 12.72
N CYS A 109 25.80 -5.10 11.80
CA CYS A 109 26.50 -5.68 10.65
C CYS A 109 27.10 -4.61 9.72
N ILE A 110 26.39 -3.51 9.47
CA ILE A 110 26.88 -2.44 8.58
C ILE A 110 28.10 -1.73 9.18
N TRP A 111 28.10 -1.51 10.49
CA TRP A 111 29.15 -0.73 11.15
C TRP A 111 30.29 -1.60 11.71
N TRP A 112 30.06 -2.90 11.94
CA TRP A 112 31.00 -3.80 12.60
C TRP A 112 31.12 -5.16 11.89
N PRO A 113 31.75 -5.21 10.70
CA PRO A 113 31.77 -6.40 9.85
C PRO A 113 32.49 -7.63 10.43
N GLY A 114 33.19 -7.51 11.56
CA GLY A 114 34.03 -8.59 12.12
C GLY A 114 33.41 -9.45 13.23
N TRP A 115 32.14 -9.24 13.60
CA TRP A 115 31.56 -9.88 14.80
C TRP A 115 30.89 -11.24 14.59
N PHE A 116 30.66 -11.66 13.35
CA PHE A 116 29.87 -12.85 13.07
C PHE A 116 30.70 -13.91 12.36
N ASP A 117 30.64 -15.15 12.88
CA ASP A 117 31.18 -16.30 12.19
C ASP A 117 30.42 -16.56 10.86
N GLU A 118 31.11 -17.13 9.89
CA GLU A 118 30.55 -17.48 8.58
C GLU A 118 29.20 -18.24 8.63
N PRO A 119 29.00 -19.29 9.46
CA PRO A 119 27.70 -19.96 9.55
C PRO A 119 26.58 -19.02 10.05
N THR A 120 26.89 -18.11 10.97
CA THR A 120 25.93 -17.13 11.51
C THR A 120 25.50 -16.16 10.42
N ILE A 121 26.44 -15.67 9.61
CA ILE A 121 26.14 -14.79 8.47
C ILE A 121 25.21 -15.50 7.48
N ARG A 122 25.49 -16.76 7.12
CA ARG A 122 24.64 -17.53 6.20
C ARG A 122 23.24 -17.77 6.74
N ALA A 123 23.11 -18.06 8.03
CA ALA A 123 21.81 -18.21 8.67
C ALA A 123 21.01 -16.90 8.64
N ILE A 124 21.64 -15.77 8.98
CA ILE A 124 21.02 -14.43 8.92
C ILE A 124 20.57 -14.11 7.48
N LEU A 125 21.42 -14.35 6.48
CA LEU A 125 21.08 -14.14 5.07
C LEU A 125 19.95 -15.05 4.60
N THR A 126 19.92 -16.31 5.01
CA THR A 126 18.84 -17.25 4.68
C THR A 126 17.50 -16.77 5.25
N PHE A 127 17.48 -16.35 6.51
CA PHE A 127 16.27 -15.82 7.14
C PHE A 127 15.82 -14.51 6.49
N GLY A 128 16.75 -13.58 6.24
CA GLY A 128 16.48 -12.31 5.60
C GLY A 128 15.94 -12.47 4.17
N THR A 129 16.48 -13.41 3.40
CA THR A 129 16.01 -13.72 2.04
C THR A 129 14.64 -14.37 2.04
N LEU A 130 14.38 -15.32 2.95
CA LEU A 130 13.04 -15.89 3.12
C LEU A 130 12.00 -14.81 3.44
N ALA A 131 12.28 -13.94 4.41
CA ALA A 131 11.39 -12.84 4.79
C ALA A 131 11.18 -11.84 3.64
N GLY A 132 12.26 -11.46 2.95
CA GLY A 132 12.23 -10.55 1.81
C GLY A 132 11.38 -11.09 0.66
N PHE A 133 11.64 -12.32 0.22
CA PHE A 133 10.89 -12.94 -0.87
C PHE A 133 9.43 -13.23 -0.51
N TYR A 134 9.13 -13.52 0.76
CA TYR A 134 7.76 -13.61 1.23
C TYR A 134 7.02 -12.28 1.04
N ILE A 135 7.61 -11.14 1.46
CA ILE A 135 7.02 -9.81 1.27
C ILE A 135 6.84 -9.49 -0.22
N LEU A 136 7.82 -9.82 -1.06
CA LEU A 136 7.75 -9.62 -2.51
C LEU A 136 6.68 -10.49 -3.19
N ALA A 137 6.37 -11.66 -2.65
CA ALA A 137 5.33 -12.54 -3.19
C ALA A 137 3.90 -12.04 -2.90
N ILE A 138 3.68 -11.29 -1.81
CA ILE A 138 2.33 -10.86 -1.36
C ILE A 138 1.52 -10.13 -2.44
N PRO A 139 2.05 -9.10 -3.15
CA PRO A 139 1.27 -8.39 -4.15
C PRO A 139 0.80 -9.29 -5.31
N SER A 140 1.64 -10.22 -5.73
CA SER A 140 1.33 -11.19 -6.79
C SER A 140 0.37 -12.27 -6.31
N ALA A 141 0.51 -12.77 -5.08
CA ALA A 141 -0.41 -13.73 -4.46
C ALA A 141 -1.84 -13.16 -4.34
N ASP A 142 -1.98 -11.90 -3.91
CA ASP A 142 -3.31 -11.29 -3.83
C ASP A 142 -3.95 -11.07 -5.22
N LEU A 143 -3.17 -10.67 -6.24
CA LEU A 143 -3.67 -10.61 -7.62
C LEU A 143 -4.16 -11.98 -8.11
N TRP A 144 -3.44 -13.04 -7.75
CA TRP A 144 -3.83 -14.42 -8.05
C TRP A 144 -5.17 -14.80 -7.41
N GLU A 145 -5.33 -14.51 -6.10
CA GLU A 145 -6.55 -14.78 -5.34
C GLU A 145 -7.77 -14.03 -5.90
N ARG A 146 -7.60 -12.75 -6.25
CA ARG A 146 -8.64 -11.93 -6.89
C ARG A 146 -8.96 -12.35 -8.33
N ARG A 147 -8.26 -13.35 -8.87
CA ARG A 147 -8.38 -13.83 -10.27
C ARG A 147 -8.21 -12.72 -11.32
N THR A 148 -7.66 -11.57 -10.93
CA THR A 148 -7.49 -10.40 -11.77
C THR A 148 -6.07 -10.44 -12.34
N ARG A 149 -5.93 -10.44 -13.67
CA ARG A 149 -4.62 -10.51 -14.36
C ARG A 149 -3.77 -11.74 -13.93
N ARG A 150 -4.37 -12.94 -13.98
CA ARG A 150 -3.72 -14.21 -13.56
C ARG A 150 -2.33 -14.43 -14.14
N VAL A 151 -2.10 -14.03 -15.39
CA VAL A 151 -0.79 -14.19 -16.07
C VAL A 151 0.31 -13.42 -15.33
N LEU A 152 0.06 -12.15 -14.99
CA LEU A 152 1.02 -11.32 -14.27
C LEU A 152 1.27 -11.86 -12.85
N ALA A 153 0.20 -12.26 -12.16
CA ALA A 153 0.28 -12.83 -10.82
C ALA A 153 1.09 -14.14 -10.78
N GLY A 154 0.81 -15.06 -11.72
CA GLY A 154 1.54 -16.32 -11.85
C GLY A 154 3.01 -16.11 -12.21
N ALA A 155 3.29 -15.21 -13.17
CA ALA A 155 4.65 -14.85 -13.54
C ALA A 155 5.43 -14.26 -12.34
N GLY A 156 4.81 -13.36 -11.57
CA GLY A 156 5.44 -12.78 -10.39
C GLY A 156 5.77 -13.80 -9.30
N LEU A 157 4.86 -14.74 -9.01
CA LEU A 157 5.13 -15.81 -8.05
C LEU A 157 6.24 -16.74 -8.52
N LEU A 158 6.23 -17.12 -9.81
CA LEU A 158 7.24 -17.99 -10.39
C LEU A 158 8.63 -17.34 -10.39
N VAL A 159 8.74 -16.07 -10.80
CA VAL A 159 10.00 -15.33 -10.79
C VAL A 159 10.52 -15.14 -9.36
N CYS A 160 9.67 -14.80 -8.39
CA CYS A 160 10.07 -14.70 -6.98
C CYS A 160 10.58 -16.04 -6.44
N ALA A 161 9.90 -17.15 -6.74
CA ALA A 161 10.32 -18.48 -6.31
C ALA A 161 11.67 -18.89 -6.93
N ALA A 162 11.85 -18.65 -8.24
CA ALA A 162 13.10 -18.94 -8.92
C ALA A 162 14.27 -18.12 -8.34
N ALA A 163 14.08 -16.81 -8.18
CA ALA A 163 15.10 -15.92 -7.60
C ALA A 163 15.44 -16.31 -6.15
N PHE A 164 14.45 -16.68 -5.34
CA PHE A 164 14.67 -17.18 -3.98
C PHE A 164 15.55 -18.45 -3.96
N LEU A 165 15.25 -19.43 -4.80
CA LEU A 165 16.02 -20.67 -4.88
C LEU A 165 17.47 -20.41 -5.35
N MET A 166 17.66 -19.50 -6.32
CA MET A 166 18.99 -19.08 -6.76
C MET A 166 19.79 -18.40 -5.65
N VAL A 167 19.15 -17.55 -4.86
CA VAL A 167 19.80 -16.90 -3.70
C VAL A 167 20.17 -17.91 -2.63
N LEU A 168 19.29 -18.87 -2.30
CA LEU A 168 19.62 -19.95 -1.38
C LEU A 168 20.81 -20.78 -1.87
N ALA A 169 20.86 -21.08 -3.17
CA ALA A 169 21.99 -21.76 -3.76
C ALA A 169 23.28 -20.93 -3.61
N CYS A 170 23.25 -19.61 -3.85
CA CYS A 170 24.41 -18.73 -3.62
C CYS A 170 24.86 -18.69 -2.16
N ILE A 171 23.94 -18.73 -1.19
CA ILE A 171 24.28 -18.67 0.24
C ILE A 171 24.95 -19.97 0.71
N TRP A 172 24.47 -21.12 0.23
CA TRP A 172 24.88 -22.43 0.75
C TRP A 172 25.89 -23.20 -0.12
N ALA A 173 26.06 -22.84 -1.39
CA ALA A 173 27.06 -23.46 -2.27
C ALA A 173 28.44 -22.84 -2.03
N THR A 174 29.17 -23.38 -1.06
CA THR A 174 30.41 -22.80 -0.49
C THR A 174 31.65 -22.87 -1.38
N VAL A 175 31.64 -23.59 -2.50
CA VAL A 175 32.91 -23.95 -3.18
C VAL A 175 33.01 -23.50 -4.65
N SER A 176 31.94 -23.12 -5.35
CA SER A 176 32.07 -22.74 -6.77
C SER A 176 30.83 -22.06 -7.35
N CYS A 177 30.32 -21.00 -6.72
CA CYS A 177 29.42 -20.12 -7.46
C CYS A 177 30.24 -19.45 -8.57
N ASN A 178 30.03 -19.90 -9.81
CA ASN A 178 30.54 -19.21 -10.99
C ASN A 178 30.06 -17.74 -10.92
N VAL A 179 30.96 -16.79 -11.22
CA VAL A 179 30.63 -15.36 -11.29
C VAL A 179 29.38 -15.12 -12.13
N GLU A 180 29.23 -15.88 -13.23
CA GLU A 180 28.05 -15.80 -14.10
C GLU A 180 26.76 -16.26 -13.42
N PHE A 181 26.83 -17.25 -12.52
CA PHE A 181 25.67 -17.65 -11.72
C PHE A 181 25.30 -16.56 -10.71
N ALA A 182 26.28 -15.94 -10.04
CA ALA A 182 26.03 -14.84 -9.12
C ALA A 182 25.40 -13.62 -9.83
N LYS A 183 25.87 -13.28 -11.04
CA LYS A 183 25.26 -12.25 -11.89
C LYS A 183 23.82 -12.60 -12.26
N ALA A 184 23.57 -13.82 -12.71
CA ALA A 184 22.24 -14.29 -13.04
C ALA A 184 21.28 -14.22 -11.83
N THR A 185 21.76 -14.59 -10.63
CA THR A 185 21.01 -14.46 -9.38
C THR A 185 20.69 -12.99 -9.08
N GLY A 186 21.66 -12.08 -9.22
CA GLY A 186 21.45 -10.65 -9.04
C GLY A 186 20.38 -10.09 -9.97
N ILE A 187 20.42 -10.45 -11.26
CA ILE A 187 19.41 -10.06 -12.26
C ILE A 187 18.04 -10.64 -11.89
N ALA A 188 17.97 -11.92 -11.50
CA ALA A 188 16.72 -12.55 -11.09
C ALA A 188 16.06 -11.83 -9.90
N ILE A 189 16.84 -11.39 -8.90
CA ILE A 189 16.34 -10.58 -7.77
C ILE A 189 15.75 -9.26 -8.27
N VAL A 190 16.45 -8.55 -9.15
CA VAL A 190 16.01 -7.26 -9.70
C VAL A 190 14.69 -7.43 -10.46
N ILE A 191 14.56 -8.47 -11.27
CA ILE A 191 13.33 -8.78 -12.00
C ILE A 191 12.20 -9.15 -11.02
N ALA A 192 12.46 -10.02 -10.04
CA ALA A 192 11.48 -10.40 -9.02
C ALA A 192 10.92 -9.18 -8.27
N PHE A 193 11.80 -8.27 -7.83
CA PHE A 193 11.41 -7.01 -7.20
C PHE A 193 10.54 -6.15 -8.12
N SER A 194 10.93 -6.02 -9.39
CA SER A 194 10.25 -5.17 -10.37
C SER A 194 8.86 -5.69 -10.73
N VAL A 195 8.70 -7.02 -10.83
CA VAL A 195 7.40 -7.65 -11.04
C VAL A 195 6.52 -7.51 -9.80
N ALA A 196 7.07 -7.73 -8.59
CA ALA A 196 6.33 -7.50 -7.34
C ALA A 196 5.86 -6.05 -7.21
N HIS A 197 6.71 -5.09 -7.56
CA HIS A 197 6.39 -3.66 -7.55
C HIS A 197 5.33 -3.32 -8.62
N THR A 198 5.42 -3.89 -9.81
CA THR A 198 4.39 -3.78 -10.86
C THR A 198 3.05 -4.30 -10.36
N SER A 199 3.03 -5.49 -9.74
CA SER A 199 1.83 -6.09 -9.13
C SER A 199 1.22 -5.17 -8.08
N LEU A 200 2.04 -4.51 -7.25
CA LEU A 200 1.58 -3.54 -6.26
C LEU A 200 0.94 -2.31 -6.93
N LEU A 201 1.62 -1.70 -7.91
CA LEU A 201 1.16 -0.48 -8.58
C LEU A 201 -0.13 -0.69 -9.37
N VAL A 202 -0.26 -1.83 -10.05
CA VAL A 202 -1.46 -2.20 -10.81
C VAL A 202 -2.71 -2.33 -9.93
N ARG A 203 -2.55 -2.64 -8.63
CA ARG A 203 -3.67 -2.74 -7.69
C ARG A 203 -4.21 -1.38 -7.25
N VAL A 204 -3.42 -0.32 -7.46
CA VAL A 204 -3.81 1.03 -7.08
C VAL A 204 -4.90 1.49 -8.06
N PRO A 205 -6.14 1.78 -7.61
CA PRO A 205 -7.21 2.21 -8.50
C PRO A 205 -6.90 3.61 -9.05
N ALA A 206 -6.25 3.65 -10.21
CA ALA A 206 -6.11 4.83 -11.03
C ALA A 206 -7.42 5.04 -11.79
N GLY A 207 -8.22 6.04 -11.40
CA GLY A 207 -9.23 6.61 -12.27
C GLY A 207 -8.58 7.44 -13.38
N ARG A 208 -9.25 7.56 -14.53
CA ARG A 208 -8.80 8.17 -15.82
C ARG A 208 -7.71 9.24 -15.75
N GLY A 209 -7.79 10.20 -14.83
CA GLY A 209 -6.79 11.25 -14.69
C GLY A 209 -5.44 10.85 -14.06
N ALA A 210 -5.31 9.62 -13.52
CA ALA A 210 -4.08 9.11 -12.90
C ALA A 210 -3.43 7.95 -13.67
N ASP A 211 -4.02 7.54 -14.80
CA ASP A 211 -3.50 6.43 -15.59
C ASP A 211 -2.13 6.77 -16.18
N TRP A 212 -1.92 8.04 -16.57
CA TRP A 212 -0.61 8.51 -17.03
C TRP A 212 0.47 8.37 -15.95
N LEU A 213 0.15 8.68 -14.68
CA LEU A 213 1.13 8.56 -13.60
C LEU A 213 1.44 7.10 -13.30
N LEU A 214 0.46 6.21 -13.41
CA LEU A 214 0.68 4.77 -13.33
C LEU A 214 1.66 4.29 -14.42
N MET A 215 1.46 4.74 -15.66
CA MET A 215 2.36 4.41 -16.77
C MET A 215 3.78 4.96 -16.53
N VAL A 216 3.92 6.19 -16.02
CA VAL A 216 5.23 6.77 -15.66
C VAL A 216 5.91 5.95 -14.57
N ALA A 217 5.19 5.57 -13.50
CA ALA A 217 5.77 4.78 -12.42
C ALA A 217 6.20 3.39 -12.90
N LEU A 218 5.36 2.72 -13.69
CA LEU A 218 5.72 1.43 -14.31
C LEU A 218 6.95 1.57 -15.22
N GLY A 219 7.00 2.61 -16.05
CA GLY A 219 8.15 2.91 -16.89
C GLY A 219 9.43 3.11 -16.08
N CYS A 220 9.37 3.87 -14.99
CA CYS A 220 10.52 4.10 -14.11
C CYS A 220 11.00 2.80 -13.44
N VAL A 221 10.08 1.95 -12.97
CA VAL A 221 10.41 0.66 -12.35
C VAL A 221 11.15 -0.26 -13.33
N TRP A 222 10.63 -0.40 -14.56
CA TRP A 222 11.25 -1.28 -15.56
C TRP A 222 12.53 -0.68 -16.15
N LEU A 223 12.63 0.64 -16.28
CA LEU A 223 13.87 1.31 -16.67
C LEU A 223 14.96 1.07 -15.63
N LEU A 224 14.64 1.24 -14.34
CA LEU A 224 15.57 0.96 -13.24
C LEU A 224 16.01 -0.51 -13.25
N ALA A 225 15.06 -1.43 -13.47
CA ALA A 225 15.34 -2.86 -13.55
C ALA A 225 16.30 -3.21 -14.68
N ALA A 226 16.07 -2.63 -15.87
CA ALA A 226 16.92 -2.83 -17.04
C ALA A 226 18.33 -2.28 -16.79
N MET A 227 18.44 -1.07 -16.24
CA MET A 227 19.72 -0.45 -15.94
C MET A 227 20.51 -1.21 -14.86
N ALA A 228 19.85 -1.65 -13.78
CA ALA A 228 20.48 -2.44 -12.74
C ALA A 228 20.93 -3.81 -13.28
N SER A 229 20.11 -4.45 -14.11
CA SER A 229 20.43 -5.74 -14.73
C SER A 229 21.62 -5.60 -15.69
N ALA A 230 21.67 -4.52 -16.47
CA ALA A 230 22.79 -4.16 -17.33
C ALA A 230 24.10 -3.96 -16.54
N SER A 231 24.05 -3.21 -15.41
CA SER A 231 25.25 -3.05 -14.56
C SER A 231 25.75 -4.37 -14.01
N ILE A 232 24.86 -5.30 -13.65
CA ILE A 232 25.25 -6.61 -13.12
C ILE A 232 25.82 -7.51 -14.23
N ALA A 233 25.17 -7.53 -15.41
CA ALA A 233 25.58 -8.38 -16.53
C ALA A 233 26.97 -7.99 -17.06
N TRP A 234 27.17 -6.69 -17.29
CA TRP A 234 28.37 -6.16 -17.93
C TRP A 234 29.43 -5.62 -16.96
N GLY A 235 29.15 -5.59 -15.65
CA GLY A 235 30.09 -5.07 -14.66
C GLY A 235 30.44 -3.59 -14.89
N ILE A 236 29.43 -2.78 -15.26
CA ILE A 236 29.62 -1.35 -15.55
C ILE A 236 29.96 -0.64 -14.24
N ASP A 237 31.21 -0.19 -14.10
CA ASP A 237 31.71 0.53 -12.93
C ASP A 237 31.88 2.05 -13.19
N GLU A 238 31.15 2.58 -14.17
CA GLU A 238 31.21 4.00 -14.49
C GLU A 238 30.37 4.80 -13.48
N GLU A 239 31.00 5.76 -12.79
CA GLU A 239 30.32 6.62 -11.81
C GLU A 239 29.07 7.29 -12.41
N PHE A 240 29.15 7.77 -13.66
CA PHE A 240 28.05 8.39 -14.36
C PHE A 240 26.82 7.47 -14.51
N TRP A 241 27.05 6.17 -14.76
CA TRP A 241 25.98 5.17 -14.84
C TRP A 241 25.24 5.05 -13.52
N TYR A 242 25.96 4.97 -12.39
CA TYR A 242 25.37 4.90 -11.07
C TYR A 242 24.63 6.17 -10.66
N ARG A 243 25.10 7.35 -11.11
CA ARG A 243 24.35 8.61 -10.92
C ARG A 243 23.00 8.59 -11.62
N TRP A 244 22.94 8.10 -12.86
CA TRP A 244 21.68 7.91 -13.59
C TRP A 244 20.79 6.86 -12.93
N LEU A 245 21.37 5.71 -12.53
CA LEU A 245 20.66 4.66 -11.82
C LEU A 245 20.01 5.20 -10.54
N GLY A 246 20.76 5.99 -9.77
CA GLY A 246 20.26 6.67 -8.57
C GLY A 246 19.13 7.66 -8.88
N ALA A 247 19.28 8.50 -9.90
CA ALA A 247 18.26 9.46 -10.31
C ALA A 247 16.94 8.79 -10.74
N VAL A 248 17.02 7.75 -11.57
CA VAL A 248 15.86 6.93 -11.97
C VAL A 248 15.27 6.21 -10.76
N GLY A 249 16.10 5.73 -9.83
CA GLY A 249 15.66 5.10 -8.59
C GLY A 249 14.82 6.03 -7.71
N VAL A 250 15.28 7.27 -7.50
CA VAL A 250 14.53 8.29 -6.75
C VAL A 250 13.23 8.64 -7.47
N LEU A 251 13.26 8.86 -8.78
CA LEU A 251 12.06 9.16 -9.56
C LEU A 251 11.03 8.01 -9.48
N GLY A 252 11.50 6.76 -9.59
CA GLY A 252 10.69 5.56 -9.41
C GLY A 252 10.04 5.50 -8.03
N ALA A 253 10.81 5.68 -6.96
CA ALA A 253 10.27 5.69 -5.60
C ALA A 253 9.21 6.79 -5.40
N CYS A 254 9.49 8.01 -5.85
CA CYS A 254 8.58 9.13 -5.67
C CYS A 254 7.30 8.99 -6.50
N SER A 255 7.38 8.49 -7.73
CA SER A 255 6.20 8.22 -8.56
C SER A 255 5.29 7.16 -7.93
N SER A 256 5.87 6.09 -7.37
CA SER A 256 5.13 5.07 -6.63
C SER A 256 4.46 5.64 -5.37
N PHE A 257 5.17 6.43 -4.56
CA PHE A 257 4.57 7.07 -3.39
C PHE A 257 3.46 8.06 -3.77
N ALA A 258 3.65 8.86 -4.82
CA ALA A 258 2.64 9.78 -5.31
C ALA A 258 1.35 9.05 -5.71
N LEU A 259 1.45 7.90 -6.39
CA LEU A 259 0.30 7.04 -6.72
C LEU A 259 -0.42 6.53 -5.48
N LEU A 260 0.32 6.01 -4.50
CA LEU A 260 -0.25 5.51 -3.25
C LEU A 260 -0.98 6.62 -2.48
N ILE A 261 -0.37 7.81 -2.39
CA ILE A 261 -0.98 8.96 -1.71
C ILE A 261 -2.23 9.44 -2.46
N MET A 262 -2.20 9.54 -3.79
CA MET A 262 -3.39 9.91 -4.57
C MET A 262 -4.53 8.91 -4.41
N ALA A 263 -4.23 7.61 -4.38
CA ALA A 263 -5.24 6.60 -4.14
C ALA A 263 -5.85 6.73 -2.74
N LYS A 264 -5.02 7.00 -1.72
CA LYS A 264 -5.52 7.30 -0.36
C LYS A 264 -6.35 8.58 -0.31
N LEU A 265 -5.94 9.65 -0.97
CA LEU A 265 -6.72 10.89 -1.06
C LEU A 265 -8.07 10.67 -1.73
N ARG A 266 -8.14 9.86 -2.79
CA ARG A 266 -9.40 9.48 -3.44
C ARG A 266 -10.29 8.66 -2.52
N GLN A 267 -9.73 7.71 -1.76
CA GLN A 267 -10.49 6.96 -0.75
C GLN A 267 -11.11 7.89 0.29
N VAL A 268 -10.33 8.83 0.84
CA VAL A 268 -10.81 9.84 1.78
C VAL A 268 -11.90 10.73 1.17
N GLY A 269 -11.73 11.14 -0.10
CA GLY A 269 -12.73 11.91 -0.84
C GLY A 269 -14.04 11.16 -1.04
N LYS A 270 -14.00 9.86 -1.38
CA LYS A 270 -15.20 9.03 -1.50
C LYS A 270 -15.96 8.92 -0.18
N VAL A 271 -15.25 8.68 0.93
CA VAL A 271 -15.88 8.63 2.27
C VAL A 271 -16.53 9.97 2.64
N ALA A 272 -15.87 11.09 2.34
CA ALA A 272 -16.43 12.42 2.59
C ALA A 272 -17.68 12.72 1.72
N ASN A 273 -17.69 12.28 0.46
CA ASN A 273 -18.85 12.44 -0.43
C ASN A 273 -20.04 11.57 0.01
N LEU A 274 -19.79 10.32 0.41
CA LEU A 274 -20.84 9.45 0.95
C LEU A 274 -21.47 10.02 2.23
N GLN A 275 -20.70 10.75 3.03
CA GLN A 275 -21.21 11.40 4.25
C GLN A 275 -21.99 12.69 3.99
N SER A 276 -21.66 13.44 2.94
CA SER A 276 -22.40 14.65 2.58
C SER A 276 -23.70 14.34 1.83
N ALA A 277 -23.77 13.20 1.14
CA ALA A 277 -24.98 12.64 0.58
C ALA A 277 -25.60 11.61 1.54
N ALA A 278 -25.82 11.99 2.80
CA ALA A 278 -26.51 11.12 3.75
C ALA A 278 -27.90 10.77 3.17
N ALA A 279 -28.08 9.51 2.78
CA ALA A 279 -29.33 9.05 2.23
C ALA A 279 -30.41 9.26 3.30
N ARG A 280 -31.39 10.09 2.96
CA ARG A 280 -32.56 10.34 3.80
C ARG A 280 -33.52 9.17 3.64
N VAL A 281 -33.79 8.49 4.74
CA VAL A 281 -34.72 7.36 4.78
C VAL A 281 -35.96 7.82 5.55
N GLU A 282 -37.12 7.70 4.92
CA GLU A 282 -38.39 7.78 5.65
C GLU A 282 -38.65 6.47 6.37
N LEU A 283 -38.87 6.56 7.68
CA LEU A 283 -39.19 5.39 8.49
C LEU A 283 -40.21 5.75 9.57
N ARG A 284 -41.01 4.75 9.98
CA ARG A 284 -41.89 4.87 11.14
C ARG A 284 -41.14 4.40 12.38
N CYS A 285 -41.20 5.18 13.45
CA CYS A 285 -40.60 4.79 14.72
C CYS A 285 -41.26 3.50 15.25
N PRO A 286 -40.50 2.44 15.55
CA PRO A 286 -41.09 1.18 16.02
C PRO A 286 -41.71 1.29 17.42
N ARG A 287 -41.41 2.36 18.18
CA ARG A 287 -41.94 2.56 19.54
C ARG A 287 -43.20 3.43 19.57
N CYS A 288 -43.21 4.56 18.87
CA CYS A 288 -44.31 5.53 18.92
C CYS A 288 -45.04 5.72 17.58
N THR A 289 -44.67 4.96 16.55
CA THR A 289 -45.24 4.97 15.19
C THR A 289 -45.12 6.28 14.40
N THR A 290 -44.51 7.32 14.98
CA THR A 290 -44.25 8.61 14.31
C THR A 290 -43.45 8.39 13.03
N LEU A 291 -44.00 8.87 11.91
CA LEU A 291 -43.32 8.93 10.62
C LEU A 291 -42.29 10.07 10.67
N GLN A 292 -41.05 9.78 10.30
CA GLN A 292 -39.98 10.76 10.29
C GLN A 292 -38.98 10.43 9.18
N THR A 293 -38.43 11.49 8.58
CA THR A 293 -37.30 11.38 7.66
C THR A 293 -36.03 11.57 8.47
N VAL A 294 -35.11 10.61 8.36
CA VAL A 294 -33.86 10.61 9.12
C VAL A 294 -32.70 10.25 8.20
N ASP A 295 -31.54 10.86 8.45
CA ASP A 295 -30.32 10.55 7.72
C ASP A 295 -29.81 9.15 8.09
N ALA A 296 -29.26 8.42 7.12
CA ALA A 296 -28.57 7.16 7.38
C ALA A 296 -27.45 7.34 8.43
N GLY A 297 -27.29 6.37 9.32
CA GLY A 297 -26.37 6.43 10.46
C GLY A 297 -27.09 6.44 11.81
N ALA A 298 -26.48 7.03 12.83
CA ALA A 298 -27.07 7.11 14.17
C ALA A 298 -28.13 8.22 14.23
N ALA A 299 -29.38 7.84 14.46
CA ALA A 299 -30.54 8.72 14.50
C ALA A 299 -31.33 8.55 15.81
N ARG A 300 -32.22 9.49 16.09
CA ARG A 300 -33.14 9.43 17.24
C ARG A 300 -34.54 9.79 16.78
N CYS A 301 -35.54 9.16 17.40
CA CYS A 301 -36.92 9.55 17.14
C CYS A 301 -37.21 10.93 17.75
N ASN A 302 -37.76 11.83 16.94
CA ASN A 302 -38.09 13.20 17.36
C ASN A 302 -39.23 13.26 18.38
N ALA A 303 -40.09 12.22 18.45
CA ALA A 303 -41.20 12.16 19.39
C ALA A 303 -40.85 11.46 20.72
N CYS A 304 -40.32 10.23 20.66
CA CYS A 304 -40.09 9.42 21.87
C CYS A 304 -38.63 9.27 22.27
N GLY A 305 -37.68 9.88 21.55
CA GLY A 305 -36.25 9.83 21.84
C GLY A 305 -35.57 8.47 21.62
N LEU A 306 -36.25 7.48 21.01
CA LEU A 306 -35.67 6.17 20.70
C LEU A 306 -34.44 6.35 19.81
N LYS A 307 -33.27 5.87 20.26
CA LYS A 307 -32.03 5.90 19.48
C LYS A 307 -31.97 4.65 18.61
N PHE A 308 -31.66 4.80 17.33
CA PHE A 308 -31.46 3.69 16.41
C PHE A 308 -30.34 4.02 15.43
N ARG A 309 -29.74 2.99 14.82
CA ARG A 309 -28.69 3.13 13.82
C ARG A 309 -29.19 2.53 12.51
N ILE A 310 -29.22 3.33 11.46
CA ILE A 310 -29.62 2.95 10.11
C ILE A 310 -28.35 2.69 9.32
N GLU A 311 -28.16 1.44 8.91
CA GLU A 311 -27.09 1.06 7.99
C GLU A 311 -27.75 0.69 6.68
N ILE A 312 -27.37 1.38 5.60
CA ILE A 312 -27.85 1.07 4.25
C ILE A 312 -26.73 0.26 3.58
N GLU A 313 -26.99 -1.02 3.40
CA GLU A 313 -26.12 -1.88 2.60
C GLU A 313 -26.68 -1.94 1.19
N GLU A 314 -25.86 -1.57 0.21
CA GLU A 314 -26.19 -1.85 -1.18
C GLU A 314 -26.09 -3.36 -1.40
N PRO A 315 -27.07 -4.01 -2.06
CA PRO A 315 -27.00 -5.44 -2.31
C PRO A 315 -25.76 -5.73 -3.15
N ARG A 316 -24.88 -6.60 -2.64
CA ARG A 316 -23.65 -7.04 -3.29
C ARG A 316 -23.65 -8.55 -3.46
N CYS A 317 -23.04 -9.03 -4.54
CA CYS A 317 -22.95 -10.46 -4.82
C CYS A 317 -22.10 -11.14 -3.74
N ALA A 318 -22.66 -12.11 -3.01
CA ALA A 318 -21.95 -12.84 -1.96
C ALA A 318 -20.66 -13.55 -2.43
N LYS A 319 -20.53 -13.81 -3.74
CA LYS A 319 -19.37 -14.51 -4.32
C LYS A 319 -18.25 -13.58 -4.79
N CYS A 320 -18.58 -12.41 -5.33
CA CYS A 320 -17.60 -11.54 -6.01
C CYS A 320 -17.68 -10.06 -5.62
N ASP A 321 -18.57 -9.71 -4.68
CA ASP A 321 -18.77 -8.36 -4.14
C ASP A 321 -19.24 -7.30 -5.18
N TYR A 322 -19.72 -7.76 -6.34
CA TYR A 322 -20.29 -6.89 -7.38
C TYR A 322 -21.58 -6.23 -6.91
N LEU A 323 -21.74 -4.93 -7.21
CA LEU A 323 -22.93 -4.15 -6.88
C LEU A 323 -24.14 -4.63 -7.68
N LEU A 324 -25.15 -5.15 -7.00
CA LEU A 324 -26.35 -5.74 -7.62
C LEU A 324 -27.48 -4.73 -7.84
N TRP A 325 -27.32 -3.52 -7.32
CA TRP A 325 -28.30 -2.45 -7.43
C TRP A 325 -28.58 -2.08 -8.89
N GLN A 326 -29.87 -1.95 -9.24
CA GLN A 326 -30.36 -1.57 -10.59
C GLN A 326 -30.00 -2.52 -11.74
N LEU A 327 -29.61 -3.77 -11.47
CA LEU A 327 -29.43 -4.75 -12.54
C LEU A 327 -30.78 -5.19 -13.12
N PRO A 328 -30.91 -5.32 -14.46
CA PRO A 328 -32.14 -5.76 -15.09
C PRO A 328 -32.44 -7.25 -14.87
N GLN A 329 -31.42 -8.05 -14.52
CA GLN A 329 -31.54 -9.49 -14.28
C GLN A 329 -31.02 -9.84 -12.89
N ARG A 330 -31.67 -10.83 -12.23
CA ARG A 330 -31.25 -11.42 -10.94
C ARG A 330 -30.06 -12.38 -11.09
N ARG A 331 -29.03 -11.96 -11.84
CA ARG A 331 -27.76 -12.67 -12.00
C ARG A 331 -26.62 -11.67 -12.00
N CYS A 332 -25.59 -11.98 -11.22
CA CYS A 332 -24.39 -11.16 -11.18
C CYS A 332 -23.67 -11.24 -12.54
N PRO A 333 -23.40 -10.10 -13.22
CA PRO A 333 -22.77 -10.10 -14.54
C PRO A 333 -21.31 -10.56 -14.51
N GLU A 334 -20.63 -10.43 -13.38
CA GLU A 334 -19.22 -10.84 -13.22
C GLU A 334 -19.05 -12.35 -13.00
N CYS A 335 -19.94 -12.97 -12.21
CA CYS A 335 -19.73 -14.35 -11.74
C CYS A 335 -20.88 -15.32 -12.04
N GLY A 336 -22.00 -14.83 -12.56
CA GLY A 336 -23.19 -15.62 -12.91
C GLY A 336 -24.03 -16.10 -11.72
N THR A 337 -23.67 -15.76 -10.48
CA THR A 337 -24.44 -16.17 -9.29
C THR A 337 -25.79 -15.45 -9.22
N GLU A 338 -26.86 -16.21 -8.95
CA GLU A 338 -28.22 -15.70 -8.75
C GLU A 338 -28.39 -15.06 -7.36
N PHE A 339 -29.26 -14.05 -7.25
CA PHE A 339 -29.51 -13.29 -6.02
C PHE A 339 -30.96 -12.76 -5.95
#